data_AF-A0A2S8ZPG3-F1
#
_entry.id   AF-A0A2S8ZPG3-F1
#
_cell.length_a   1.000
_cell.length_b   1.000
_cell.length_c   1.000
_cell.angle_alpha   90.00
_cell.angle_beta   90.00
_cell.angle_gamma   90.00
#
_symmetry.space_group_name_H-M   'P 1'
#
loop_
_entity.id
_entity.type
_entity.pdbx_description
1 polymer ?
#
loop_
_entity_poly.entity_id
_entity_poly.type
_entity_poly.pdbx_seq_one_letter_code
_entity_poly.pdbx_strand_id
1 'polypeptide(L)'
;MNEILKNFRKHIGLTQKDFADKLGVSRATIAQIEVGNNNLSTDLLYKIKKVFHVNLEELELRDGYLNNKTSNTLYNPNNENNEVLKNQDTEIADNYLNVNKYAFKLADLGMLLDDNMKMLYFISSILKKYNYKFTNKEKRELKFYEGLDGLLMNIRTGKEKITHDEFEHLSRIIKSSLFSFINGMMFRAEELLEMNTSFDFDEILKPN
;
A
#
# COMPACT_ATOMS: atom_id res chain seq x y z
N MET A 1 -16.49 -1.14 9.15
CA MET A 1 -15.91 -2.49 9.38
C MET A 1 -16.15 -3.49 8.23
N ASN A 2 -17.37 -3.68 7.71
CA ASN A 2 -17.65 -4.66 6.64
C ASN A 2 -16.99 -4.32 5.29
N GLU A 3 -17.03 -3.05 4.89
CA GLU A 3 -16.27 -2.55 3.74
C GLU A 3 -14.75 -2.61 3.98
N ILE A 4 -14.29 -2.52 5.23
CA ILE A 4 -12.86 -2.62 5.58
C ILE A 4 -12.33 -4.02 5.26
N LEU A 5 -13.06 -5.08 5.62
CA LEU A 5 -12.65 -6.46 5.34
C LEU A 5 -12.61 -6.74 3.83
N LYS A 6 -13.63 -6.30 3.11
CA LYS A 6 -13.73 -6.43 1.65
C LYS A 6 -12.59 -5.69 0.96
N ASN A 7 -12.30 -4.48 1.40
CA ASN A 7 -11.21 -3.67 0.90
C ASN A 7 -9.87 -4.30 1.23
N PHE A 8 -9.70 -4.84 2.44
CA PHE A 8 -8.51 -5.58 2.83
C PHE A 8 -8.27 -6.82 1.97
N ARG A 9 -9.29 -7.66 1.75
CA ARG A 9 -9.18 -8.84 0.88
C ARG A 9 -8.81 -8.44 -0.55
N LYS A 10 -9.48 -7.43 -1.09
CA LYS A 10 -9.19 -6.91 -2.44
C LYS A 10 -7.78 -6.32 -2.52
N HIS A 11 -7.34 -5.66 -1.45
CA HIS A 11 -6.00 -5.09 -1.28
C HIS A 11 -4.96 -6.20 -1.38
N ILE A 12 -5.06 -7.28 -0.61
CA ILE A 12 -4.13 -8.44 -0.73
C ILE A 12 -4.37 -9.34 -1.97
N GLY A 13 -5.24 -8.92 -2.91
CA GLY A 13 -5.40 -9.58 -4.21
C GLY A 13 -6.13 -10.93 -4.21
N LEU A 14 -6.75 -11.33 -3.10
CA LEU A 14 -7.37 -12.65 -2.96
C LEU A 14 -8.84 -12.66 -3.43
N THR A 15 -9.29 -13.79 -3.99
CA THR A 15 -10.72 -14.00 -4.21
C THR A 15 -11.42 -14.27 -2.87
N GLN A 16 -12.75 -14.12 -2.83
CA GLN A 16 -13.53 -14.48 -1.63
C GLN A 16 -13.33 -15.94 -1.22
N LYS A 17 -13.07 -16.83 -2.20
CA LYS A 17 -12.83 -18.24 -1.93
C LYS A 17 -11.46 -18.42 -1.28
N ASP A 18 -10.39 -17.94 -1.91
CA ASP A 18 -9.02 -18.08 -1.38
C ASP A 18 -8.89 -17.47 0.02
N PHE A 19 -9.56 -16.33 0.24
CA PHE A 19 -9.59 -15.66 1.54
C PHE A 19 -10.32 -16.48 2.60
N ALA A 20 -11.44 -17.11 2.23
CA ALA A 20 -12.20 -17.97 3.13
C ALA A 20 -11.43 -19.25 3.48
N ASP A 21 -10.81 -19.87 2.46
CA ASP A 21 -10.02 -21.09 2.59
C ASP A 21 -8.84 -20.86 3.54
N LYS A 22 -8.10 -19.75 3.39
CA LYS A 22 -7.01 -19.36 4.30
C LYS A 22 -7.47 -19.07 5.75
N LEU A 23 -8.71 -18.64 5.94
CA LEU A 23 -9.29 -18.36 7.25
C LEU A 23 -10.00 -19.58 7.88
N GLY A 24 -10.10 -20.69 7.15
CA GLY A 24 -10.84 -21.88 7.58
C GLY A 24 -12.33 -21.59 7.79
N VAL A 25 -12.94 -20.77 6.93
CA VAL A 25 -14.39 -20.46 6.93
C VAL A 25 -14.98 -20.67 5.55
N SER A 26 -16.31 -20.71 5.45
CA SER A 26 -16.96 -20.86 4.15
C SER A 26 -16.85 -19.57 3.32
N ARG A 27 -16.75 -19.70 1.98
CA ARG A 27 -16.87 -18.54 1.05
C ARG A 27 -18.15 -17.75 1.31
N ALA A 28 -19.26 -18.43 1.61
CA ALA A 28 -20.53 -17.78 1.93
C ALA A 28 -20.43 -16.88 3.17
N THR A 29 -19.70 -17.33 4.19
CA THR A 29 -19.42 -16.53 5.40
C THR A 29 -18.71 -15.22 5.05
N ILE A 30 -17.63 -15.27 4.26
CA ILE A 30 -16.94 -14.07 3.79
C ILE A 30 -17.87 -13.18 2.97
N ALA A 31 -18.64 -13.75 2.04
CA ALA A 31 -19.57 -12.98 1.22
C ALA A 31 -20.62 -12.23 2.05
N GLN A 32 -21.23 -12.89 3.04
CA GLN A 32 -22.23 -12.28 3.93
C GLN A 32 -21.63 -11.17 4.80
N ILE A 33 -20.38 -11.33 5.25
CA ILE A 33 -19.68 -10.30 6.01
C ILE A 33 -19.38 -9.07 5.13
N GLU A 34 -18.89 -9.29 3.91
CA GLU A 34 -18.52 -8.19 3.00
C GLU A 34 -19.70 -7.36 2.48
N VAL A 35 -20.90 -7.94 2.41
CA VAL A 35 -22.13 -7.21 2.07
C VAL A 35 -22.83 -6.61 3.30
N GLY A 36 -22.32 -6.90 4.51
CA GLY A 36 -22.81 -6.36 5.77
C GLY A 36 -24.01 -7.07 6.38
N ASN A 37 -24.35 -8.25 5.87
CA ASN A 37 -25.42 -9.08 6.45
C ASN A 37 -24.97 -9.83 7.71
N ASN A 38 -23.66 -10.08 7.86
CA ASN A 38 -23.06 -10.66 9.06
C ASN A 38 -21.95 -9.77 9.61
N ASN A 39 -21.84 -9.67 10.93
CA ASN A 39 -20.73 -8.98 11.56
C ASN A 39 -19.46 -9.83 11.57
N LEU A 40 -18.31 -9.19 11.42
CA LEU A 40 -17.01 -9.81 11.61
C LEU A 40 -16.82 -10.16 13.09
N SER A 41 -16.69 -11.45 13.42
CA SER A 41 -16.44 -11.89 14.79
C SER A 41 -15.01 -11.59 15.24
N THR A 42 -14.81 -11.45 16.54
CA THR A 42 -13.48 -11.29 17.17
C THR A 42 -12.55 -12.44 16.82
N ASP A 43 -13.06 -13.66 16.77
CA ASP A 43 -12.29 -14.86 16.43
C ASP A 43 -11.81 -14.82 14.97
N LEU A 44 -12.70 -14.44 14.05
CA LEU A 44 -12.33 -14.32 12.64
C LEU A 44 -11.35 -13.16 12.42
N LEU A 45 -11.51 -12.07 13.17
CA LEU A 45 -10.56 -10.97 13.19
C LEU A 45 -9.17 -11.39 13.70
N TYR A 46 -9.11 -12.20 14.77
CA TYR A 46 -7.87 -12.76 15.27
C TYR A 46 -7.21 -13.70 14.25
N LYS A 47 -7.99 -14.56 13.58
CA LYS A 47 -7.50 -15.38 12.48
C LYS A 47 -6.93 -14.54 11.35
N ILE A 48 -7.60 -13.43 10.99
CA ILE A 48 -7.09 -12.51 9.97
C ILE A 48 -5.74 -11.93 10.38
N LYS A 49 -5.58 -11.47 11.62
CA LYS A 49 -4.29 -11.00 12.13
C LYS A 49 -3.21 -12.07 12.06
N LYS A 50 -3.54 -13.29 12.49
CA LYS A 50 -2.58 -14.39 12.58
C LYS A 50 -2.15 -14.89 11.21
N VAL A 51 -3.10 -15.02 10.28
CA VAL A 51 -2.86 -15.57 8.93
C VAL A 51 -2.25 -14.52 8.00
N PHE A 52 -2.67 -13.26 8.12
CA PHE A 52 -2.22 -12.20 7.21
C PHE A 52 -1.20 -11.25 7.83
N HIS A 53 -0.78 -11.49 9.08
CA HIS A 53 0.24 -10.71 9.80
C HIS A 53 -0.02 -9.19 9.78
N VAL A 54 -1.28 -8.78 9.90
CA VAL A 54 -1.67 -7.36 9.85
C VAL A 54 -1.90 -6.76 11.24
N ASN A 55 -1.44 -5.52 11.45
CA ASN A 55 -1.81 -4.72 12.62
C ASN A 55 -3.21 -4.11 12.39
N LEU A 56 -4.09 -4.18 13.40
CA LEU A 56 -5.48 -3.73 13.32
C LEU A 56 -5.61 -2.22 13.08
N GLU A 57 -4.64 -1.42 13.54
CA GLU A 57 -4.60 0.03 13.33
C GLU A 57 -4.56 0.38 11.83
N GLU A 58 -3.97 -0.49 11.02
CA GLU A 58 -3.86 -0.33 9.56
C GLU A 58 -5.20 -0.58 8.83
N LEU A 59 -6.10 -1.35 9.46
CA LEU A 59 -7.47 -1.58 8.97
C LEU A 59 -8.40 -0.39 9.30
N GLU A 60 -8.19 0.27 10.45
CA GLU A 60 -8.99 1.41 10.91
C GLU A 60 -8.59 2.74 10.23
N LEU A 61 -7.30 2.93 9.92
CA LEU A 61 -6.77 4.14 9.27
C LEU A 61 -7.35 4.43 7.87
N ARG A 62 -8.00 3.44 7.22
CA ARG A 62 -8.58 3.58 5.87
C ARG A 62 -10.04 4.05 5.85
N ASP A 63 -10.75 4.03 6.98
CA ASP A 63 -12.13 4.56 7.07
C ASP A 63 -12.14 6.05 7.50
N GLY A 64 -11.12 6.50 8.24
CA GLY A 64 -11.00 7.89 8.70
C GLY A 64 -10.83 8.94 7.59
N TYR A 65 -10.48 8.53 6.36
CA TYR A 65 -10.35 9.45 5.22
C TYR A 65 -11.64 9.63 4.40
N LEU A 66 -12.66 8.79 4.61
CA LEU A 66 -13.94 8.93 3.90
C LEU A 66 -15.00 9.68 4.72
N ASN A 67 -14.77 9.92 6.01
CA ASN A 67 -15.73 10.60 6.90
C ASN A 67 -15.41 12.07 7.22
N ASN A 68 -14.33 12.65 6.69
CA ASN A 68 -14.05 14.08 6.89
C ASN A 68 -14.52 14.94 5.70
N LYS A 69 -15.84 14.95 5.46
CA LYS A 69 -16.53 16.17 5.07
C LYS A 69 -17.29 16.69 6.28
N THR A 70 -16.62 17.51 7.07
CA THR A 70 -17.10 18.68 7.86
C THR A 70 -16.23 18.85 9.10
N SER A 71 -15.29 19.80 9.03
CA SER A 71 -14.97 20.81 10.07
C SER A 71 -13.56 21.37 9.85
N ASN A 72 -13.51 22.67 9.59
CA ASN A 72 -12.32 23.51 9.52
C ASN A 72 -11.57 23.63 10.86
N THR A 73 -10.38 24.24 10.78
CA THR A 73 -9.51 24.85 11.81
C THR A 73 -8.41 23.91 12.33
N LEU A 74 -7.10 24.18 12.17
CA LEU A 74 -6.36 25.45 12.31
C LEU A 74 -5.16 25.54 11.35
N TYR A 75 -5.17 26.50 10.43
CA TYR A 75 -3.97 27.16 9.92
C TYR A 75 -4.29 28.66 9.88
N ASN A 76 -3.59 29.46 10.69
CA ASN A 76 -3.76 30.89 10.79
C ASN A 76 -2.73 31.59 9.87
N PRO A 77 -3.16 32.25 8.77
CA PRO A 77 -2.24 32.87 7.82
C PRO A 77 -1.81 34.30 8.19
N ASN A 78 -2.17 34.82 9.37
CA ASN A 78 -1.84 36.20 9.73
C ASN A 78 -0.56 36.29 10.57
N ASN A 79 0.58 36.27 9.88
CA ASN A 79 1.74 37.08 10.30
C ASN A 79 2.08 38.00 9.13
N GLU A 80 1.47 39.18 9.16
CA GLU A 80 1.83 40.33 8.35
C GLU A 80 3.26 40.75 8.73
N ASN A 81 4.22 40.55 7.83
CA ASN A 81 5.38 41.42 7.60
C ASN A 81 6.24 40.84 6.46
N ASN A 82 5.92 41.26 5.23
CA ASN A 82 6.83 41.83 4.24
C ASN A 82 6.33 41.56 2.82
N GLU A 83 5.35 42.35 2.38
CA GLU A 83 5.31 42.74 0.98
C GLU A 83 6.46 43.73 0.69
N VAL A 84 6.87 43.76 -0.58
CA VAL A 84 7.88 44.65 -1.20
C VAL A 84 9.29 44.06 -1.29
N LEU A 85 9.45 43.09 -2.20
CA LEU A 85 10.38 43.21 -3.32
C LEU A 85 9.75 42.52 -4.54
N LYS A 86 9.36 43.36 -5.50
CA LYS A 86 8.62 43.03 -6.70
C LYS A 86 9.58 42.61 -7.81
N ASN A 87 9.21 41.51 -8.48
CA ASN A 87 9.28 41.29 -9.93
C ASN A 87 10.61 40.77 -10.53
N GLN A 88 10.48 39.63 -11.22
CA GLN A 88 11.45 38.83 -12.01
C GLN A 88 12.13 37.65 -11.29
N ASP A 89 12.37 37.73 -9.98
CA ASP A 89 12.92 36.58 -9.21
C ASP A 89 11.86 35.62 -8.68
N THR A 90 10.58 36.01 -8.68
CA THR A 90 9.47 35.23 -8.12
C THR A 90 9.13 33.98 -8.94
N GLU A 91 9.27 34.01 -10.27
CA GLU A 91 8.98 32.84 -11.11
C GLU A 91 10.09 31.77 -11.01
N ILE A 92 11.32 32.21 -10.76
CA ILE A 92 12.47 31.33 -10.49
C ILE A 92 12.36 30.78 -9.07
N ALA A 93 12.08 31.62 -8.06
CA ALA A 93 11.89 31.18 -6.68
C ALA A 93 10.70 30.20 -6.54
N ASP A 94 9.59 30.42 -7.23
CA ASP A 94 8.44 29.50 -7.23
C ASP A 94 8.74 28.18 -7.95
N ASN A 95 9.62 28.17 -8.96
CA ASN A 95 10.14 26.94 -9.56
C ASN A 95 11.12 26.20 -8.62
N TYR A 96 11.98 26.91 -7.87
CA TYR A 96 12.89 26.28 -6.90
C TYR A 96 12.19 25.83 -5.60
N LEU A 97 11.11 26.49 -5.20
CA LEU A 97 10.36 26.17 -3.98
C LEU A 97 9.38 25.00 -4.17
N ASN A 98 8.77 24.86 -5.36
CA ASN A 98 7.92 23.70 -5.69
C ASN A 98 8.70 22.40 -5.83
N VAL A 99 9.96 22.46 -6.29
CA VAL A 99 10.87 21.30 -6.33
C VAL A 99 11.20 20.82 -4.90
N ASN A 100 11.13 21.68 -3.89
CA ASN A 100 11.60 21.35 -2.53
C ASN A 100 10.55 20.81 -1.57
N LYS A 101 9.24 21.08 -1.77
CA LYS A 101 8.22 20.65 -0.78
C LYS A 101 8.10 19.12 -0.65
N TYR A 102 8.33 18.39 -1.74
CA TYR A 102 8.19 16.93 -1.76
C TYR A 102 9.50 16.19 -2.07
N ALA A 103 10.62 16.87 -2.35
CA ALA A 103 11.87 16.21 -2.75
C ALA A 103 12.30 15.10 -1.79
N PHE A 104 12.31 15.37 -0.47
CA PHE A 104 12.62 14.37 0.54
C PHE A 104 11.60 13.24 0.58
N LYS A 105 10.30 13.57 0.56
CA LYS A 105 9.23 12.57 0.58
C LYS A 105 9.21 11.69 -0.69
N LEU A 106 9.59 12.24 -1.84
CA LEU A 106 9.72 11.53 -3.10
C LEU A 106 10.96 10.64 -3.11
N ALA A 107 12.05 11.05 -2.47
CA ALA A 107 13.21 10.20 -2.25
C ALA A 107 12.84 8.99 -1.37
N ASP A 108 12.13 9.22 -0.26
CA ASP A 108 11.64 8.15 0.61
C ASP A 108 10.69 7.19 -0.13
N LEU A 109 9.77 7.73 -0.94
CA LEU A 109 8.88 6.93 -1.77
C LEU A 109 9.62 6.14 -2.85
N GLY A 110 10.66 6.72 -3.45
CA GLY A 110 11.53 6.05 -4.41
C GLY A 110 12.28 4.89 -3.79
N MET A 111 12.87 5.09 -2.61
CA MET A 111 13.53 4.01 -1.85
C MET A 111 12.54 2.90 -1.50
N LEU A 112 11.36 3.27 -0.99
CA LEU A 112 10.32 2.31 -0.64
C LEU A 112 9.83 1.52 -1.88
N LEU A 113 9.68 2.18 -3.03
CA LEU A 113 9.34 1.51 -4.28
C LEU A 113 10.45 0.52 -4.67
N ASP A 114 11.71 0.95 -4.69
CA ASP A 114 12.86 0.12 -5.08
C ASP A 114 12.97 -1.14 -4.20
N ASP A 115 12.89 -1.00 -2.88
CA ASP A 115 12.96 -2.14 -1.97
C ASP A 115 11.79 -3.11 -2.14
N ASN A 116 10.58 -2.59 -2.31
CA ASN A 116 9.40 -3.39 -2.61
C ASN A 116 9.51 -4.09 -3.98
N MET A 117 10.09 -3.44 -4.98
CA MET A 117 10.33 -4.03 -6.30
C MET A 117 11.36 -5.17 -6.22
N LYS A 118 12.44 -5.03 -5.44
CA LYS A 118 13.38 -6.14 -5.19
C LYS A 118 12.67 -7.35 -4.57
N MET A 119 11.82 -7.11 -3.58
CA MET A 119 11.01 -8.16 -2.96
C MET A 119 10.07 -8.81 -3.98
N LEU A 120 9.40 -8.01 -4.80
CA LEU A 120 8.50 -8.49 -5.84
C LEU A 120 9.22 -9.32 -6.90
N TYR A 121 10.43 -8.93 -7.32
CA TYR A 121 11.28 -9.70 -8.22
C TYR A 121 11.70 -11.04 -7.62
N PHE A 122 12.07 -11.05 -6.33
CA PHE A 122 12.41 -12.28 -5.62
C PHE A 122 11.22 -13.26 -5.58
N ILE A 123 10.06 -12.81 -5.13
CA ILE A 123 8.84 -13.62 -5.07
C ILE A 123 8.45 -14.09 -6.48
N SER A 124 8.48 -13.19 -7.47
CA SER A 124 8.16 -13.53 -8.85
C SER A 124 9.10 -14.60 -9.42
N SER A 125 10.36 -14.60 -9.00
CA SER A 125 11.34 -15.62 -9.39
C SER A 125 11.00 -16.98 -8.78
N ILE A 126 10.57 -17.02 -7.51
CA ILE A 126 10.05 -18.24 -6.87
C ILE A 126 8.82 -18.73 -7.65
N LEU A 127 7.81 -17.87 -7.82
CA LEU A 127 6.58 -18.21 -8.54
C LEU A 127 6.88 -18.79 -9.94
N LYS A 128 7.80 -18.16 -10.68
CA LYS A 128 8.23 -18.63 -12.00
C LYS A 128 8.94 -19.99 -11.93
N LYS A 129 9.81 -20.21 -10.95
CA LYS A 129 10.50 -21.50 -10.73
C LYS A 129 9.50 -22.64 -10.52
N TYR A 130 8.38 -22.36 -9.86
CA TYR A 130 7.30 -23.32 -9.60
C TYR A 130 6.19 -23.29 -10.68
N ASN A 131 6.49 -22.77 -11.88
CA ASN A 131 5.56 -22.73 -13.02
C ASN A 131 4.23 -22.02 -12.76
N TYR A 132 4.21 -21.06 -11.84
CA TYR A 132 3.02 -20.25 -11.58
C TYR A 132 2.57 -19.48 -12.84
N LYS A 133 1.29 -19.57 -13.17
CA LYS A 133 0.69 -18.88 -14.32
C LYS A 133 0.10 -17.54 -13.87
N PHE A 134 0.89 -16.47 -14.01
CA PHE A 134 0.41 -15.11 -13.76
C PHE A 134 -0.83 -14.78 -14.60
N THR A 135 -1.84 -14.24 -13.93
CA THR A 135 -3.05 -13.72 -14.54
C THR A 135 -2.75 -12.45 -15.36
N ASN A 136 -3.62 -12.11 -16.30
CA ASN A 136 -3.48 -10.85 -17.05
C ASN A 136 -3.54 -9.62 -16.14
N LYS A 137 -4.27 -9.70 -15.03
CA LYS A 137 -4.31 -8.62 -14.03
C LYS A 137 -2.94 -8.43 -13.39
N GLU A 138 -2.33 -9.50 -12.88
CA GLU A 138 -1.02 -9.47 -12.23
C GLU A 138 0.08 -8.99 -13.18
N LYS A 139 0.05 -9.43 -14.44
CA LYS A 139 0.99 -8.94 -15.45
C LYS A 139 0.87 -7.43 -15.69
N ARG A 140 -0.34 -6.87 -15.63
CA ARG A 140 -0.55 -5.43 -15.76
C ARG A 140 -0.06 -4.68 -14.51
N GLU A 141 -0.33 -5.20 -13.32
CA GLU A 141 0.13 -4.61 -12.06
C GLU A 141 1.67 -4.63 -11.96
N LEU A 142 2.32 -5.75 -12.32
CA LEU A 142 3.79 -5.84 -12.41
C LEU A 142 4.38 -4.75 -13.33
N LYS A 143 3.85 -4.64 -14.56
CA LYS A 143 4.31 -3.62 -15.52
C LYS A 143 4.05 -2.19 -15.03
N PHE A 144 2.93 -1.99 -14.35
CA PHE A 144 2.58 -0.68 -13.79
C PHE A 144 3.60 -0.26 -12.74
N TYR A 145 3.92 -1.11 -11.77
CA TYR A 145 4.89 -0.80 -10.71
C TYR A 145 6.32 -0.68 -11.24
N GLU A 146 6.72 -1.53 -12.19
CA GLU A 146 8.00 -1.41 -12.89
C GLU A 146 8.14 -0.05 -13.61
N GLY A 147 7.05 0.49 -14.14
CA GLY A 147 7.04 1.81 -14.79
C GLY A 147 7.06 3.01 -13.84
N LEU A 148 6.79 2.83 -12.53
CA LEU A 148 6.74 3.95 -11.58
C LEU A 148 8.12 4.53 -11.26
N ASP A 149 9.19 3.76 -11.40
CA ASP A 149 10.55 4.24 -11.13
C ASP A 149 10.94 5.39 -12.08
N GLY A 150 10.62 5.24 -13.37
CA GLY A 150 10.83 6.28 -14.36
C GLY A 150 10.04 7.57 -14.07
N LEU A 151 8.79 7.42 -13.63
CA LEU A 151 7.93 8.53 -13.21
C LEU A 151 8.53 9.27 -12.00
N LEU A 152 8.87 8.53 -10.93
CA LEU A 152 9.49 9.11 -9.73
C LEU A 152 10.81 9.80 -10.04
N MET A 153 11.63 9.22 -10.92
CA MET A 153 12.90 9.82 -11.33
C MET A 153 12.68 11.12 -12.13
N ASN A 154 11.70 11.15 -13.03
CA ASN A 154 11.34 12.36 -13.77
C ASN A 154 10.85 13.47 -12.83
N ILE A 155 10.00 13.14 -11.85
CA ILE A 155 9.53 14.10 -10.85
C ILE A 155 10.69 14.61 -9.99
N ARG A 156 11.54 13.70 -9.48
CA ARG A 156 12.69 14.04 -8.61
C ARG A 156 13.71 14.93 -9.31
N THR A 157 13.90 14.73 -10.62
CA THR A 157 14.83 15.54 -11.44
C THR A 157 14.20 16.82 -11.98
N GLY A 158 12.93 17.09 -11.64
CA GLY A 158 12.20 18.28 -12.10
C GLY A 158 11.80 18.23 -13.57
N LYS A 159 11.95 17.09 -14.25
CA LYS A 159 11.47 16.87 -15.63
C LYS A 159 9.94 16.82 -15.69
N GLU A 160 9.32 16.35 -14.62
CA GLU A 160 7.87 16.34 -14.43
C GLU A 160 7.50 17.12 -13.16
N LYS A 161 6.43 17.92 -13.25
CA LYS A 161 5.87 18.61 -12.09
C LYS A 161 4.79 17.71 -11.47
N ILE A 162 4.64 17.78 -10.15
CA ILE A 162 3.61 17.04 -9.42
C ILE A 162 2.82 17.99 -8.52
N THR A 163 1.51 17.88 -8.56
CA THR A 163 0.59 18.57 -7.63
C THR A 163 0.52 17.85 -6.29
N HIS A 164 -0.06 18.50 -5.27
CA HIS A 164 -0.23 17.86 -3.96
C HIS A 164 -1.11 16.59 -4.05
N ASP A 165 -2.22 16.66 -4.77
CA ASP A 165 -3.16 15.55 -4.90
C ASP A 165 -2.54 14.37 -5.65
N GLU A 166 -1.76 14.64 -6.70
CA GLU A 166 -1.00 13.62 -7.42
C GLU A 166 0.07 12.98 -6.52
N PHE A 167 0.76 13.77 -5.69
CA PHE A 167 1.73 13.26 -4.73
C PHE A 167 1.06 12.34 -3.70
N GLU A 168 -0.07 12.76 -3.11
CA GLU A 168 -0.81 11.94 -2.14
C GLU A 168 -1.35 10.66 -2.79
N HIS A 169 -1.80 10.74 -4.04
CA HIS A 169 -2.21 9.57 -4.81
C HIS A 169 -1.05 8.60 -5.04
N LEU A 170 0.10 9.09 -5.48
CA LEU A 170 1.31 8.30 -5.70
C LEU A 170 1.81 7.67 -4.39
N SER A 171 1.80 8.43 -3.30
CA SER A 171 2.13 7.94 -1.97
C SER A 171 1.21 6.78 -1.57
N ARG A 172 -0.10 6.87 -1.81
CA ARG A 172 -1.05 5.78 -1.54
C ARG A 172 -0.80 4.54 -2.42
N ILE A 173 -0.47 4.74 -3.70
CA ILE A 173 -0.13 3.64 -4.60
C ILE A 173 1.07 2.86 -4.05
N ILE A 174 2.16 3.55 -3.69
CA ILE A 174 3.39 2.90 -3.25
C ILE A 174 3.25 2.33 -1.84
N LYS A 175 2.65 3.06 -0.90
CA LYS A 175 2.54 2.61 0.51
C LYS A 175 1.48 1.54 0.73
N SER A 176 0.45 1.46 -0.11
CA SER A 176 -0.68 0.55 0.12
C SER A 176 -0.87 -0.42 -1.04
N SER A 177 -1.07 0.08 -2.26
CA SER A 177 -1.40 -0.76 -3.42
C SER A 177 -0.25 -1.65 -3.90
N LEU A 178 1.00 -1.22 -3.75
CA LEU A 178 2.17 -2.06 -4.05
C LEU A 178 2.35 -3.13 -2.97
N PHE A 179 2.30 -2.74 -1.69
CA PHE A 179 2.43 -3.66 -0.56
C PHE A 179 1.39 -4.78 -0.60
N SER A 180 0.12 -4.41 -0.84
CA SER A 180 -0.97 -5.29 -1.28
C SER A 180 -0.58 -6.36 -2.28
N PHE A 181 -0.01 -5.91 -3.39
CA PHE A 181 0.28 -6.73 -4.54
C PHE A 181 1.39 -7.72 -4.19
N ILE A 182 2.41 -7.23 -3.49
CA ILE A 182 3.49 -8.05 -2.94
C ILE A 182 2.93 -9.11 -2.00
N ASN A 183 2.07 -8.76 -1.04
CA ASN A 183 1.45 -9.73 -0.13
C ASN A 183 0.67 -10.79 -0.90
N GLY A 184 -0.11 -10.39 -1.91
CA GLY A 184 -0.80 -11.34 -2.79
C GLY A 184 0.17 -12.30 -3.49
N MET A 185 1.31 -11.81 -3.98
CA MET A 185 2.35 -12.64 -4.58
C MET A 185 3.02 -13.55 -3.54
N MET A 186 3.29 -13.06 -2.32
CA MET A 186 3.85 -13.85 -1.22
C MET A 186 2.95 -15.03 -0.88
N PHE A 187 1.64 -14.79 -0.74
CA PHE A 187 0.70 -15.87 -0.42
C PHE A 187 0.65 -16.96 -1.48
N ARG A 188 0.78 -16.57 -2.76
CA ARG A 188 0.86 -17.54 -3.85
C ARG A 188 2.15 -18.34 -3.81
N ALA A 189 3.25 -17.69 -3.45
CA ALA A 189 4.54 -18.36 -3.33
C ALA A 189 4.54 -19.32 -2.14
N GLU A 190 4.01 -18.90 -0.99
CA GLU A 190 3.85 -19.72 0.21
C GLU A 190 3.00 -20.97 -0.07
N GLU A 191 1.87 -20.81 -0.77
CA GLU A 191 0.99 -21.92 -1.16
C GLU A 191 1.72 -22.93 -2.08
N LEU A 192 2.48 -22.44 -3.05
CA LEU A 192 3.26 -23.30 -3.96
C LEU A 192 4.46 -23.98 -3.29
N LEU A 193 5.00 -23.36 -2.25
CA LEU A 193 6.11 -23.91 -1.46
C LEU A 193 5.63 -24.88 -0.38
N GLU A 194 4.32 -25.04 -0.19
CA GLU A 194 3.72 -25.86 0.86
C GLU A 194 4.30 -25.54 2.26
N MET A 195 4.57 -24.25 2.52
CA MET A 195 5.14 -23.81 3.79
C MET A 195 4.10 -23.97 4.90
N ASN A 196 4.17 -25.09 5.63
CA ASN A 196 3.29 -25.41 6.77
C ASN A 196 3.90 -25.02 8.12
N THR A 197 4.93 -24.18 8.12
CA THR A 197 5.68 -23.78 9.32
C THR A 197 5.23 -22.40 9.78
N SER A 198 4.65 -22.31 10.98
CA SER A 198 4.47 -20.99 11.60
C SER A 198 5.83 -20.41 11.94
N PHE A 199 6.10 -19.18 11.51
CA PHE A 199 7.30 -18.48 11.93
C PHE A 199 7.28 -18.29 13.47
N ASP A 200 8.25 -18.87 14.16
CA ASP A 200 8.42 -18.76 15.61
C ASP A 200 9.73 -18.02 15.91
N PHE A 201 9.61 -16.76 16.35
CA PHE A 201 10.77 -15.95 16.74
C PHE A 201 11.55 -16.59 17.89
N ASP A 202 10.84 -17.21 18.84
CA ASP A 202 11.47 -17.75 20.04
C ASP A 202 12.27 -19.01 19.71
N GLU A 203 11.86 -19.78 18.70
CA GLU A 203 12.62 -20.93 18.21
C GLU A 203 13.99 -20.53 17.62
N ILE A 204 14.04 -19.44 16.85
CA ILE A 204 15.27 -18.93 16.24
C ILE A 204 16.22 -18.33 17.29
N LEU A 205 15.67 -17.70 18.32
CA LEU A 205 16.43 -17.03 19.38
C LEU A 205 16.88 -17.98 20.49
N LYS A 206 16.56 -19.28 20.41
CA LYS A 206 17.09 -20.27 21.35
C LYS A 206 18.62 -20.27 21.28
N PRO A 207 19.32 -20.10 22.40
CA PRO A 207 20.77 -20.22 22.43
C PRO A 207 21.16 -21.65 22.03
N ASN A 208 22.17 -21.76 21.16
CA ASN A 208 22.74 -23.03 20.70
C ASN A 208 23.29 -23.89 21.84
#